data_AF-A0A528D6S0-F1
#
_entry.id   AF-A0A528D6S0-F1
#
_cell.length_a   1.000
_cell.length_b   1.000
_cell.length_c   1.000
_cell.angle_alpha   90.00
_cell.angle_beta   90.00
_cell.angle_gamma   90.00
#
_symmetry.space_group_name_H-M   'P 1'
#
loop_
_entity.id
_entity.type
_entity.pdbx_description
1 polymer ?
#
loop_
_entity_poly.entity_id
_entity_poly.type
_entity_poly.pdbx_seq_one_letter_code
_entity_poly.pdbx_strand_id
1 'polypeptide(L)'
;GIVFGEDYVRDNPVLVSITNCNSPLVWDATMLDAMKVYARHNQPLILAPFALCGASTSASAVGAVAQVNAEALAGVAFTQLLRPGSPQIYGQFMVTVDMKTGAPMGGTPEAAQMMYLMGALARKYRLPWRTSGF
;
A
#
# COMPACT_ATOMS: atom_id res chain seq x y z
N GLY A 1 -8.14 13.20 22.33
CA GLY A 1 -8.45 11.82 21.89
C GLY A 1 -9.63 11.31 22.68
N ILE A 2 -10.68 10.79 22.02
CA ILE A 2 -11.96 10.46 22.67
C ILE A 2 -11.85 9.27 23.62
N VAL A 3 -11.25 8.16 23.18
CA VAL A 3 -11.20 6.91 23.97
C VAL A 3 -9.94 6.84 24.86
N PHE A 4 -8.78 7.22 24.33
CA PHE A 4 -7.48 6.99 24.97
C PHE A 4 -6.81 8.24 25.56
N GLY A 5 -7.40 9.44 25.39
CA GLY A 5 -6.74 10.71 25.72
C GLY A 5 -5.68 11.14 24.69
N GLU A 6 -5.25 12.39 24.70
CA GLU A 6 -4.30 12.92 23.70
C GLU A 6 -2.87 12.44 23.93
N ASP A 7 -2.42 12.42 25.18
CA ASP A 7 -1.06 12.03 25.53
C ASP A 7 -0.76 10.58 25.16
N TYR A 8 -1.72 9.67 25.33
CA TYR A 8 -1.54 8.26 24.96
C TYR A 8 -1.46 8.09 23.43
N VAL A 9 -2.38 8.71 22.69
CA VAL A 9 -2.47 8.59 21.22
C VAL A 9 -1.24 9.14 20.52
N ARG A 10 -0.59 10.17 21.09
CA ARG A 10 0.61 10.78 20.49
C ARG A 10 1.73 9.77 20.25
N ASP A 11 1.91 8.85 21.19
CA ASP A 11 3.05 7.93 21.22
C ASP A 11 2.66 6.45 21.10
N ASN A 12 1.36 6.12 21.12
CA ASN A 12 0.85 4.75 20.99
C ASN A 12 -0.07 4.59 19.76
N PRO A 13 0.16 3.56 18.93
CA PRO A 13 -0.78 3.16 17.89
C PRO A 13 -2.14 2.77 18.48
N VAL A 14 -3.21 3.43 18.02
CA VAL A 14 -4.61 3.12 18.41
C VAL A 14 -5.55 2.96 17.22
N LEU A 15 -5.06 3.22 16.02
CA LEU A 15 -5.77 3.06 14.76
C LEU A 15 -4.82 2.55 13.67
N VAL A 16 -5.39 2.09 12.57
CA VAL A 16 -4.65 1.87 11.32
C VAL A 16 -5.43 2.53 10.20
N SER A 17 -4.72 3.24 9.33
CA SER A 17 -5.33 3.89 8.16
C SER A 17 -4.77 3.30 6.87
N ILE A 18 -5.58 3.29 5.82
CA ILE A 18 -5.16 2.93 4.47
C ILE A 18 -4.99 4.19 3.64
N THR A 19 -3.90 4.23 2.89
CA THR A 19 -3.64 5.29 1.91
C THR A 19 -3.23 4.63 0.60
N ASN A 20 -3.84 5.09 -0.49
CA ASN A 20 -3.69 4.45 -1.79
C ASN A 20 -2.84 5.30 -2.73
N CYS A 21 -1.86 4.68 -3.37
CA CYS A 21 -1.28 5.27 -4.57
C CYS A 21 -2.30 5.11 -5.69
N ASN A 22 -2.59 6.21 -6.38
CA ASN A 22 -3.37 6.22 -7.59
C ASN A 22 -2.47 5.75 -8.74
N SER A 23 -2.39 4.43 -8.92
CA SER A 23 -1.56 3.87 -9.99
C SER A 23 -2.10 4.31 -11.36
N PRO A 24 -1.23 4.69 -12.32
CA PRO A 24 0.22 4.54 -12.27
C PRO A 24 0.98 5.73 -11.65
N LEU A 25 1.81 5.43 -10.65
CA LEU A 25 2.91 6.27 -10.14
C LEU A 25 2.50 7.63 -9.55
N VAL A 26 1.26 7.78 -9.05
CA VAL A 26 0.77 9.05 -8.47
C VAL A 26 0.32 8.88 -7.03
N TRP A 27 0.85 9.71 -6.14
CA TRP A 27 0.28 9.94 -4.81
C TRP A 27 -0.42 11.30 -4.82
N ASP A 28 -1.75 11.30 -4.71
CA ASP A 28 -2.52 12.53 -4.72
C ASP A 28 -2.45 13.31 -3.40
N ALA A 29 -2.85 14.58 -3.44
CA ALA A 29 -2.76 15.49 -2.30
C ALA A 29 -3.55 14.99 -1.08
N THR A 30 -4.73 14.40 -1.29
CA THR A 30 -5.59 13.89 -0.20
C THR A 30 -4.88 12.76 0.54
N MET A 31 -4.30 11.81 -0.19
CA MET A 31 -3.57 10.69 0.40
C MET A 31 -2.31 11.16 1.11
N LEU A 32 -1.56 12.09 0.51
CA LEU A 32 -0.35 12.65 1.11
C LEU A 32 -0.66 13.45 2.39
N ASP A 33 -1.76 14.19 2.42
CA ASP A 33 -2.17 14.94 3.61
C ASP A 33 -2.62 14.01 4.75
N ALA A 34 -3.35 12.94 4.42
CA ALA A 34 -3.66 11.88 5.39
C ALA A 34 -2.38 11.25 5.96
N MET A 35 -1.41 10.91 5.11
CA MET A 35 -0.12 10.37 5.57
C MET A 35 0.61 11.32 6.52
N LYS A 36 0.63 12.63 6.23
CA LYS A 36 1.24 13.65 7.11
C LYS A 36 0.61 13.62 8.50
N VAL A 37 -0.70 13.50 8.59
CA VAL A 37 -1.42 13.46 9.87
C VAL A 37 -1.07 12.18 10.63
N TYR A 38 -1.28 11.01 10.04
CA TYR A 38 -1.09 9.73 10.73
C TYR A 38 0.38 9.47 11.09
N ALA A 39 1.31 9.72 10.18
CA ALA A 39 2.73 9.47 10.41
C ALA A 39 3.28 10.33 11.56
N ARG A 40 2.91 11.61 11.63
CA ARG A 40 3.36 12.53 12.71
C ARG A 40 2.85 12.10 14.09
N HIS A 41 1.67 11.47 14.16
CA HIS A 41 1.04 11.02 15.41
C HIS A 41 1.30 9.54 15.72
N ASN A 42 2.34 8.94 15.14
CA ASN A 42 2.73 7.55 15.40
C ASN A 42 1.64 6.52 15.07
N GLN A 43 0.74 6.82 14.11
CA GLN A 43 -0.34 5.92 13.75
C GLN A 43 0.01 5.09 12.49
N PRO A 44 -0.17 3.76 12.53
CA PRO A 44 0.10 2.88 11.41
C PRO A 44 -0.63 3.24 10.12
N LEU A 45 0.13 3.20 9.03
CA LEU A 45 -0.37 3.44 7.68
C LEU A 45 -0.12 2.19 6.81
N ILE A 46 -1.18 1.74 6.14
CA ILE A 46 -1.11 0.77 5.05
C ILE A 46 -0.91 1.55 3.77
N LEU A 47 0.27 1.39 3.17
CA LEU A 47 0.63 2.09 1.94
C LEU A 47 0.35 1.16 0.79
N ALA A 48 -0.85 1.25 0.23
CA ALA A 48 -1.42 0.26 -0.67
C ALA A 48 -1.72 0.86 -2.04
N PRO A 49 -0.78 0.81 -2.99
CA PRO A 49 -1.09 1.12 -4.37
C PRO A 49 -2.25 0.29 -4.90
N PHE A 50 -3.09 0.92 -5.71
CA PHE A 50 -4.29 0.32 -6.27
C PHE A 50 -4.09 0.09 -7.77
N ALA A 51 -3.87 -1.17 -8.14
CA ALA A 51 -3.44 -1.55 -9.48
C ALA A 51 -4.34 -2.63 -10.11
N LEU A 52 -4.68 -2.41 -11.36
CA LEU A 52 -5.33 -3.36 -12.25
C LEU A 52 -4.31 -3.73 -13.35
N CYS A 53 -3.75 -4.93 -13.27
CA CYS A 53 -2.77 -5.45 -14.22
C CYS A 53 -3.38 -5.57 -15.61
N GLY A 54 -2.79 -4.84 -16.57
CA GLY A 54 -3.34 -4.67 -17.93
C GLY A 54 -4.17 -3.40 -18.14
N ALA A 55 -4.38 -2.58 -17.11
CA ALA A 55 -5.07 -1.29 -17.20
C ALA A 55 -4.27 -0.13 -16.58
N SER A 56 -4.05 -0.14 -15.26
CA SER A 56 -3.28 0.90 -14.56
C SER A 56 -1.81 0.52 -14.31
N THR A 57 -1.42 -0.67 -14.76
CA THR A 57 -0.04 -1.15 -14.82
C THR A 57 0.17 -1.98 -16.09
N SER A 58 1.41 -2.41 -16.35
CA SER A 58 1.72 -3.37 -17.42
C SER A 58 0.83 -4.62 -17.34
N ALA A 59 0.48 -5.20 -18.50
CA ALA A 59 -0.18 -6.51 -18.57
C ALA A 59 0.74 -7.68 -18.14
N SER A 60 2.05 -7.44 -18.01
CA SER A 60 2.99 -8.40 -17.45
C SER A 60 2.90 -8.41 -15.92
N ALA A 61 2.70 -9.59 -15.32
CA ALA A 61 2.67 -9.75 -13.87
C ALA A 61 3.93 -9.21 -13.18
N VAL A 62 5.12 -9.46 -13.75
CA VAL A 62 6.40 -8.97 -13.18
C VAL A 62 6.51 -7.46 -13.35
N GLY A 63 6.07 -6.91 -14.49
CA GLY A 63 6.03 -5.46 -14.73
C GLY A 63 5.09 -4.75 -13.75
N ALA A 64 3.89 -5.31 -13.52
CA ALA A 64 2.93 -4.80 -12.55
C ALA A 64 3.49 -4.83 -11.12
N VAL A 65 4.12 -5.94 -10.71
CA VAL A 65 4.79 -6.06 -9.41
C VAL A 65 5.91 -5.03 -9.25
N ALA A 66 6.74 -4.83 -10.27
CA ALA A 66 7.82 -3.85 -10.20
C ALA A 66 7.29 -2.42 -9.99
N GLN A 67 6.23 -2.04 -10.72
CA GLN A 67 5.60 -0.73 -10.60
C GLN A 67 4.98 -0.54 -9.21
N VAL A 68 4.14 -1.47 -8.76
CA VAL A 68 3.46 -1.36 -7.47
C VAL A 68 4.43 -1.43 -6.29
N ASN A 69 5.50 -2.21 -6.40
CA ASN A 69 6.57 -2.20 -5.41
C ASN A 69 7.21 -0.80 -5.30
N ALA A 70 7.50 -0.15 -6.42
CA ALA A 70 8.05 1.21 -6.42
C ALA A 70 7.08 2.21 -5.77
N GLU A 71 5.78 2.12 -6.08
CA GLU A 71 4.73 2.97 -5.51
C GLU A 71 4.60 2.79 -3.98
N ALA A 72 4.61 1.54 -3.51
CA ALA A 72 4.52 1.22 -2.09
C ALA A 72 5.78 1.70 -1.33
N LEU A 73 6.98 1.45 -1.86
CA LEU A 73 8.23 1.91 -1.26
C LEU A 73 8.35 3.44 -1.26
N ALA A 74 7.82 4.13 -2.27
CA ALA A 74 7.78 5.59 -2.30
C ALA A 74 6.92 6.14 -1.14
N GLY A 75 5.77 5.53 -0.88
CA GLY A 75 4.96 5.84 0.30
C GLY A 75 5.74 5.57 1.59
N VAL A 76 6.39 4.40 1.70
CA VAL A 76 7.13 4.03 2.93
C VAL A 76 8.23 5.06 3.19
N ALA A 77 9.01 5.40 2.18
CA ALA A 77 10.05 6.42 2.29
C ALA A 77 9.46 7.78 2.71
N PHE A 78 8.35 8.21 2.10
CA PHE A 78 7.71 9.48 2.43
C PHE A 78 7.29 9.56 3.90
N THR A 79 6.68 8.51 4.44
CA THR A 79 6.29 8.48 5.86
C THR A 79 7.49 8.49 6.82
N GLN A 80 8.61 7.85 6.45
CA GLN A 80 9.86 7.94 7.23
C GLN A 80 10.48 9.34 7.19
N LEU A 81 10.32 10.09 6.09
CA LEU A 81 10.73 11.50 6.02
C LEU A 81 9.87 12.39 6.92
N LEU A 82 8.60 12.05 7.14
CA LEU A 82 7.69 12.79 8.01
C LEU A 82 7.96 12.53 9.50
N ARG A 83 8.22 11.28 9.86
CA ARG A 83 8.61 10.86 11.22
C ARG A 83 9.46 9.58 11.12
N PRO A 84 10.78 9.66 11.39
CA PRO A 84 11.61 8.47 11.50
C PRO A 84 11.04 7.48 12.52
N GLY A 85 10.91 6.22 12.14
CA GLY A 85 10.32 5.18 12.99
C GLY A 85 8.79 5.15 12.97
N SER A 86 8.13 5.94 12.12
CA SER A 86 6.68 5.84 11.91
C SER A 86 6.30 4.40 11.52
N PRO A 87 5.26 3.79 12.13
CA PRO A 87 4.88 2.41 11.84
C PRO A 87 4.21 2.30 10.47
N GLN A 88 4.78 1.48 9.59
CA GLN A 88 4.31 1.32 8.21
C GLN A 88 4.02 -0.13 7.88
N ILE A 89 2.97 -0.34 7.10
CA ILE A 89 2.59 -1.64 6.54
C ILE A 89 2.76 -1.53 5.02
N TYR A 90 3.70 -2.31 4.49
CA TYR A 90 3.89 -2.47 3.06
C TYR A 90 2.64 -3.12 2.48
N GLY A 91 2.00 -2.48 1.51
CA GLY A 91 0.69 -2.90 1.03
C GLY A 91 0.56 -2.86 -0.47
N GLN A 92 -0.46 -3.57 -0.95
CA GLN A 92 -0.99 -3.40 -2.30
C GLN A 92 -2.42 -3.91 -2.38
N PHE A 93 -3.19 -3.35 -3.31
CA PHE A 93 -4.32 -4.03 -3.91
C PHE A 93 -4.00 -4.24 -5.40
N MET A 94 -3.87 -5.50 -5.79
CA MET A 94 -3.51 -5.86 -7.16
C MET A 94 -4.34 -7.03 -7.65
N VAL A 95 -4.97 -6.85 -8.80
CA VAL A 95 -5.76 -7.86 -9.53
C VAL A 95 -5.47 -7.74 -11.03
N THR A 96 -5.91 -8.72 -11.83
CA THR A 96 -5.88 -8.61 -13.29
C THR A 96 -7.16 -8.00 -13.84
N VAL A 97 -7.18 -7.70 -15.13
CA VAL A 97 -8.41 -7.37 -15.87
C VAL A 97 -8.75 -8.49 -16.84
N ASP A 98 -10.04 -8.73 -17.06
CA ASP A 98 -10.51 -9.59 -18.14
C ASP A 98 -10.34 -8.85 -19.47
N MET A 99 -9.57 -9.41 -20.40
CA MET A 99 -9.23 -8.74 -21.67
C MET A 99 -10.44 -8.59 -22.61
N LYS A 100 -11.54 -9.30 -22.37
CA LYS A 100 -12.76 -9.20 -23.19
C LYS A 100 -13.70 -8.11 -22.70
N THR A 101 -13.87 -7.97 -21.39
CA THR A 101 -14.87 -7.10 -20.77
C THR A 101 -14.26 -5.89 -20.06
N GLY A 102 -12.96 -5.91 -19.76
CA GLY A 102 -12.27 -4.92 -18.93
C GLY A 102 -12.60 -5.02 -17.44
N ALA A 103 -13.37 -6.02 -17.01
CA ALA A 103 -13.76 -6.18 -15.62
C ALA A 103 -12.56 -6.54 -14.72
N PRO A 104 -12.47 -6.03 -13.49
CA PRO A 104 -11.48 -6.48 -12.52
C PRO A 104 -11.67 -7.96 -12.15
N MET A 105 -10.58 -8.73 -12.17
CA MET A 105 -10.57 -10.16 -11.94
C MET A 105 -9.71 -10.54 -10.73
N GLY A 106 -10.37 -10.88 -9.63
CA GLY A 106 -9.74 -11.56 -8.48
C GLY A 106 -9.65 -13.07 -8.69
N GLY A 107 -8.81 -13.75 -7.90
CA GLY A 107 -8.70 -15.21 -7.91
C GLY A 107 -8.02 -15.81 -9.16
N THR A 108 -7.38 -14.98 -9.98
CA THR A 108 -6.62 -15.44 -11.17
C THR A 108 -5.26 -15.98 -10.76
N PRO A 109 -4.67 -16.92 -11.53
CA PRO A 109 -3.32 -17.42 -11.27
C PRO A 109 -2.27 -16.31 -11.22
N GLU A 110 -2.40 -15.30 -12.09
CA GLU A 110 -1.53 -14.13 -12.13
C GLU A 110 -1.66 -13.31 -10.84
N ALA A 111 -2.87 -13.09 -10.34
CA ALA A 111 -3.07 -12.37 -9.08
C ALA A 111 -2.39 -13.12 -7.91
N ALA A 112 -2.53 -14.44 -7.84
CA ALA A 112 -1.86 -15.24 -6.82
C ALA A 112 -0.32 -15.15 -6.92
N GLN A 113 0.24 -15.24 -8.13
CA GLN A 113 1.69 -15.10 -8.35
C GLN A 113 2.20 -13.71 -7.92
N MET A 114 1.49 -12.65 -8.32
CA MET A 114 1.85 -11.28 -7.94
C MET A 114 1.80 -11.10 -6.42
N MET A 115 0.80 -11.69 -5.73
CA MET A 115 0.75 -11.69 -4.27
C MET A 115 1.96 -12.39 -3.64
N TYR A 116 2.34 -13.58 -4.12
CA TYR A 116 3.52 -14.28 -3.59
C TYR A 116 4.82 -13.48 -3.78
N LEU A 117 4.99 -12.84 -4.94
CA LEU A 117 6.14 -11.97 -5.20
C LEU A 117 6.18 -10.77 -4.26
N MET A 118 5.05 -10.09 -4.07
CA MET A 118 4.93 -8.96 -3.13
C MET A 118 5.21 -9.40 -1.69
N GLY A 119 4.75 -10.58 -1.27
CA GLY A 119 5.05 -11.13 0.04
C GLY A 119 6.54 -11.47 0.23
N ALA A 120 7.21 -11.95 -0.82
CA ALA A 120 8.66 -12.17 -0.79
C ALA A 120 9.43 -10.84 -0.67
N LEU A 121 8.99 -9.81 -1.40
CA LEU A 121 9.57 -8.46 -1.30
C LEU A 121 9.34 -7.84 0.09
N ALA A 122 8.16 -7.98 0.67
CA ALA A 122 7.88 -7.49 2.01
C ALA A 122 8.83 -8.11 3.07
N ARG A 123 9.08 -9.43 2.97
CA ARG A 123 10.08 -10.12 3.82
C ARG A 123 11.49 -9.59 3.57
N LYS A 124 11.86 -9.32 2.31
CA LYS A 124 13.16 -8.71 1.97
C LYS A 124 13.34 -7.33 2.61
N TYR A 125 12.28 -6.51 2.62
CA TYR A 125 12.29 -5.18 3.24
C TYR A 125 12.08 -5.19 4.75
N ARG A 126 11.76 -6.36 5.34
CA ARG A 126 11.45 -6.53 6.77
C ARG A 126 10.30 -5.63 7.23
N LEU A 127 9.29 -5.48 6.38
CA LEU A 127 8.08 -4.71 6.67
C LEU A 127 6.89 -5.66 6.88
N PRO A 128 5.97 -5.36 7.83
CA PRO A 128 4.66 -5.98 7.86
C PRO A 128 3.96 -5.82 6.50
N TRP A 129 3.21 -6.84 6.10
CA TRP A 129 2.62 -6.90 4.76
C TRP A 129 1.10 -7.04 4.80
N ARG A 130 0.41 -6.26 3.97
CA ARG A 130 -1.01 -6.40 3.68
C ARG A 130 -1.22 -6.62 2.19
N THR A 131 -2.06 -7.58 1.82
CA THR A 131 -2.38 -7.90 0.43
C THR A 131 -3.89 -8.07 0.22
N SER A 132 -4.29 -8.30 -1.03
CA SER A 132 -5.62 -8.76 -1.43
C SER A 132 -6.01 -10.07 -0.69
N GLY A 133 -7.30 -10.27 -0.40
CA GLY A 133 -7.81 -11.37 0.42
C GLY A 133 -8.72 -12.34 -0.34
N PHE A 134 -8.16 -13.05 -1.31
CA PHE A 134 -8.83 -14.11 -2.08
C PHE A 134 -7.88 -15.28 -2.30
#